data_AF-A0A166C033-F1
#
_entry.id   AF-A0A166C033-F1
#
_cell.length_a   1.000
_cell.length_b   1.000
_cell.length_c   1.000
_cell.angle_alpha   90.00
_cell.angle_beta   90.00
_cell.angle_gamma   90.00
#
_symmetry.space_group_name_H-M   'P 1'
#
loop_
_entity.id
_entity.type
_entity.pdbx_description
1 polymer ?
#
loop_
_entity_poly.entity_id
_entity_poly.type
_entity_poly.pdbx_seq_one_letter_code
_entity_poly.pdbx_strand_id
1 'polypeptide(L)'
;MTSWYTTFLPQKSAEAASTTPPSPQSTFARLVEDSRPHLPPSGPELFEARRRLWTTPANASPRPQRPPSPSRTRLHELLHTPGALESDQVWHAGLGRVWKGLVSGGRLRSFLPLPLVNKILYAGWVRDGTWPAGEEVPDEDNFFGTTAPPAPDDMTSGAITDDSASASVREGTPMFPGGWPAQGHNPSDTSPSPAGSR
;
A
#
# COMPACT_ATOMS: atom_id res chain seq x y z
N MET A 1 65.21 35.72 39.92
CA MET A 1 64.00 35.78 40.75
C MET A 1 62.87 35.21 39.90
N THR A 2 62.62 33.90 40.03
CA THR A 2 61.75 33.14 39.12
C THR A 2 60.76 32.34 39.98
N SER A 3 59.58 32.91 40.15
CA SER A 3 58.29 32.25 40.41
C SER A 3 57.39 32.81 39.30
N TRP A 4 56.35 32.18 38.76
CA TRP A 4 55.15 31.63 39.40
C TRP A 4 54.62 30.49 38.53
N TYR A 5 54.42 29.31 39.12
CA TYR A 5 53.64 28.21 38.54
C TYR A 5 52.20 28.24 39.08
N THR A 6 51.31 27.65 38.27
CA THR A 6 50.03 27.05 38.67
C THR A 6 48.85 28.00 38.88
N THR A 7 48.01 28.06 37.84
CA THR A 7 46.56 28.20 38.03
C THR A 7 45.87 27.04 37.32
N PHE A 8 45.24 26.19 38.12
CA PHE A 8 44.35 25.10 37.73
C PHE A 8 43.18 25.64 36.90
N LEU A 9 42.93 25.08 35.72
CA LEU A 9 41.64 25.24 35.05
C LEU A 9 40.59 24.37 35.75
N PRO A 10 39.38 24.89 36.05
CA PRO A 10 38.28 24.05 36.50
C PRO A 10 37.75 23.20 35.34
N GLN A 11 37.78 21.88 35.55
CA GLN A 11 37.15 20.91 34.67
C GLN A 11 35.63 21.04 34.83
N LYS A 12 35.00 21.79 33.92
CA LYS A 12 33.54 21.89 33.81
C LYS A 12 33.01 20.54 33.33
N SER A 13 32.41 19.78 34.24
CA SER A 13 31.69 18.54 33.95
C SER A 13 30.65 18.81 32.85
N ALA A 14 30.93 18.30 31.66
CA ALA A 14 29.94 18.16 30.60
C ALA A 14 29.10 16.92 30.89
N GLU A 15 28.23 17.00 31.90
CA GLU A 15 27.11 16.07 32.05
C GLU A 15 25.90 16.72 31.39
N ALA A 16 25.95 16.77 30.06
CA ALA A 16 24.77 17.05 29.26
C ALA A 16 23.98 15.75 29.17
N ALA A 17 23.04 15.57 30.10
CA ALA A 17 21.93 14.65 29.92
C ALA A 17 21.28 14.96 28.56
N SER A 18 21.49 14.08 27.59
CA SER A 18 20.78 14.10 26.32
C SER A 18 19.32 13.72 26.57
N THR A 19 18.53 14.69 27.03
CA THR A 19 17.08 14.63 27.04
C THR A 19 16.61 14.78 25.61
N THR A 20 16.66 13.67 24.86
CA THR A 20 15.96 13.55 23.59
C THR A 20 14.47 13.74 23.87
N PRO A 21 13.77 14.70 23.24
CA PRO A 21 12.33 14.83 23.42
C PRO A 21 11.66 13.50 23.03
N PRO A 22 10.63 13.05 23.77
CA PRO A 22 9.97 11.79 23.47
C PRO A 22 9.35 11.89 22.08
N SER A 23 9.91 11.13 21.14
CA SER A 23 9.28 10.92 19.84
C SER A 23 7.83 10.53 20.07
N PRO A 24 6.85 11.07 19.31
CA PRO A 24 5.47 10.63 19.42
C PRO A 24 5.45 9.11 19.19
N GLN A 25 5.19 8.35 20.26
CA GLN A 25 5.13 6.91 20.17
C GLN A 25 3.96 6.54 19.25
N SER A 26 4.22 5.63 18.30
CA SER A 26 3.18 5.08 17.43
C SER A 26 2.03 4.54 18.28
N THR A 27 0.78 4.71 17.84
CA THR A 27 -0.42 4.16 18.50
C THR A 27 -0.26 2.66 18.77
N PHE A 28 0.39 1.95 17.86
CA PHE A 28 0.69 0.53 18.01
C PHE A 28 1.68 0.27 19.16
N ALA A 29 2.71 1.11 19.33
CA ALA A 29 3.66 0.96 20.42
C ALA A 29 2.98 1.08 21.79
N ARG A 30 1.99 1.97 21.91
CA ARG A 30 1.15 2.07 23.11
C ARG A 30 0.31 0.82 23.34
N LEU A 31 -0.38 0.32 22.30
CA LEU A 31 -1.18 -0.90 22.40
C LEU A 31 -0.34 -2.12 22.83
N VAL A 32 0.89 -2.23 22.33
CA VAL A 32 1.83 -3.28 22.71
C VAL A 32 2.28 -3.13 24.17
N GLU A 33 2.52 -1.90 24.62
CA GLU A 33 2.89 -1.62 26.02
C GLU A 33 1.73 -1.92 26.98
N ASP A 34 0.51 -1.52 26.63
CA ASP A 34 -0.70 -1.80 27.40
C ASP A 34 -1.00 -3.30 27.49
N SER A 35 -0.70 -4.05 26.42
CA SER A 35 -0.93 -5.50 26.34
C SER A 35 0.27 -6.33 26.81
N ARG A 36 1.39 -5.69 27.15
CA ARG A 36 2.65 -6.32 27.57
C ARG A 36 2.52 -7.37 28.69
N PRO A 37 1.69 -7.20 29.74
CA PRO A 37 1.51 -8.24 30.76
C PRO A 37 0.82 -9.52 30.25
N HIS A 38 0.20 -9.48 29.06
CA HIS A 38 -0.50 -10.61 28.44
C HIS A 38 0.22 -11.17 27.21
N LEU A 39 1.39 -10.63 26.85
CA LEU A 39 2.16 -11.09 25.69
C LEU A 39 3.13 -12.22 26.09
N PRO A 40 3.27 -13.26 25.24
CA PRO A 40 4.25 -14.31 25.48
C PRO A 40 5.68 -13.76 25.37
N PRO A 41 6.67 -14.38 26.04
CA PRO A 41 8.01 -13.81 26.20
C PRO A 41 8.82 -13.68 24.90
N SER A 42 8.69 -14.62 23.95
CA SER A 42 9.34 -14.56 22.63
C SER A 42 8.79 -15.64 21.68
N GLY A 43 9.22 -15.61 20.42
CA GLY A 43 8.93 -16.66 19.44
C GLY A 43 7.69 -16.40 18.56
N PRO A 44 7.22 -17.42 17.82
CA PRO A 44 6.09 -17.31 16.90
C PRO A 44 4.81 -16.83 17.60
N GLU A 45 4.57 -17.25 18.84
CA GLU A 45 3.40 -16.84 19.62
C GLU A 45 3.39 -15.34 19.91
N LEU A 46 4.57 -14.73 20.13
CA LEU A 46 4.69 -13.28 20.29
C LEU A 46 4.38 -12.54 18.99
N PHE A 47 4.82 -13.09 17.86
CA PHE A 47 4.47 -12.54 16.55
C PHE A 47 2.97 -12.62 16.31
N GLU A 48 2.34 -13.77 16.57
CA GLU A 48 0.89 -13.93 16.43
C GLU A 48 0.11 -12.98 17.34
N ALA A 49 0.50 -12.86 18.61
CA ALA A 49 -0.17 -11.97 19.55
C ALA A 49 -0.06 -10.50 19.12
N ARG A 50 1.13 -10.07 18.68
CA ARG A 50 1.32 -8.71 18.11
C ARG A 50 0.54 -8.50 16.83
N ARG A 51 0.50 -9.49 15.94
CA ARG A 51 -0.27 -9.44 14.69
C ARG A 51 -1.76 -9.29 15.00
N ARG A 52 -2.30 -10.08 15.93
CA ARG A 52 -3.70 -9.96 16.39
C ARG A 52 -3.98 -8.54 16.88
N LEU A 53 -3.12 -7.97 17.72
CA LEU A 53 -3.24 -6.59 18.20
C LEU A 53 -3.20 -5.56 17.07
N TRP A 54 -2.33 -5.75 16.06
CA TRP A 54 -2.27 -4.85 14.89
C TRP A 54 -3.56 -4.95 14.06
N THR A 55 -4.02 -6.16 13.77
CA THR A 55 -5.17 -6.41 12.90
C THR A 55 -6.51 -6.13 13.57
N THR A 56 -6.55 -6.05 14.90
CA THR A 56 -7.77 -5.70 15.62
C THR A 56 -8.09 -4.24 15.30
N PRO A 57 -9.25 -3.96 14.69
CA PRO A 57 -9.64 -2.59 14.42
C PRO A 57 -9.70 -1.84 15.74
N ALA A 58 -8.83 -0.85 15.91
CA ALA A 58 -8.91 0.05 17.04
C ALA A 58 -10.34 0.61 17.06
N ASN A 59 -10.96 0.65 18.25
CA ASN A 59 -12.28 1.25 18.43
C ASN A 59 -12.14 2.74 18.12
N ALA A 60 -12.22 3.07 16.83
CA ALA A 60 -11.93 4.38 16.30
C ALA A 60 -13.06 5.26 16.84
N SER A 61 -12.75 6.08 17.85
CA SER A 61 -13.61 7.19 18.22
C SER A 61 -13.99 7.87 16.90
N PRO A 62 -15.30 7.89 16.53
CA PRO A 62 -15.71 8.44 15.25
C PRO A 62 -15.22 9.88 15.23
N ARG A 63 -14.14 10.13 14.47
CA ARG A 63 -13.63 11.49 14.35
C ARG A 63 -14.81 12.32 13.88
N PRO A 64 -15.12 13.47 14.53
CA PRO A 64 -16.34 14.20 14.24
C PRO A 64 -16.45 14.44 12.74
N GLN A 65 -17.43 13.78 12.13
CA GLN A 65 -17.68 13.84 10.69
C GLN A 65 -18.16 15.26 10.41
N ARG A 66 -17.24 16.11 9.98
CA ARG A 66 -17.61 17.46 9.52
C ARG A 66 -18.60 17.29 8.37
N PRO A 67 -19.70 18.07 8.34
CA PRO A 67 -20.69 17.95 7.27
C PRO A 67 -20.01 18.07 5.90
N PRO A 68 -20.49 17.32 4.88
CA PRO A 68 -19.96 17.40 3.53
C PRO A 68 -19.90 18.85 3.05
N SER A 69 -18.76 19.27 2.51
CA SER A 69 -18.74 20.48 1.70
C SER A 69 -19.57 20.26 0.43
N PRO A 70 -20.23 21.30 -0.11
CA PRO A 70 -21.00 21.17 -1.35
C PRO A 70 -20.13 20.67 -2.52
N SER A 71 -18.85 21.02 -2.55
CA SER A 71 -17.88 20.48 -3.50
C SER A 71 -17.68 18.96 -3.36
N ARG A 72 -17.69 18.44 -2.13
CA ARG A 72 -17.58 17.00 -1.86
C ARG A 72 -18.84 16.27 -2.32
N THR A 73 -20.02 16.84 -2.06
CA THR A 73 -21.29 16.26 -2.51
C THR A 73 -21.35 16.18 -4.03
N ARG A 74 -21.00 17.27 -4.73
CA ARG A 74 -20.94 17.27 -6.20
C ARG A 74 -19.96 16.23 -6.76
N LEU A 75 -18.77 16.13 -6.18
CA LEU A 75 -17.78 15.14 -6.59
C LEU A 75 -18.29 13.71 -6.35
N HIS A 76 -18.99 13.49 -5.24
CA HIS A 76 -19.60 12.21 -4.92
C HIS A 76 -20.70 11.83 -5.91
N GLU A 77 -21.60 12.75 -6.24
CA GLU A 77 -22.65 12.55 -7.26
C GLU A 77 -22.06 12.24 -8.64
N LEU A 78 -21.04 13.01 -9.06
CA LEU A 78 -20.34 12.77 -10.33
C LEU A 78 -19.76 11.35 -10.39
N LEU A 79 -19.07 10.92 -9.33
CA LEU A 79 -18.42 9.59 -9.26
C LEU A 79 -19.39 8.42 -8.98
N HIS A 80 -20.66 8.70 -8.70
CA HIS A 80 -21.71 7.68 -8.59
C HIS A 80 -22.44 7.43 -9.91
N THR A 81 -22.24 8.30 -10.91
CA THR A 81 -22.83 8.10 -12.23
C THR A 81 -22.13 6.93 -12.93
N PRO A 82 -22.86 5.95 -13.49
CA PRO A 82 -22.25 4.84 -14.23
C PRO A 82 -21.49 5.38 -15.45
N GLY A 83 -20.27 4.88 -15.70
CA GLY A 83 -19.40 5.37 -16.78
C GLY A 83 -18.72 6.73 -16.50
N ALA A 84 -18.80 7.25 -15.28
CA ALA A 84 -18.17 8.52 -14.93
C ALA A 84 -16.64 8.50 -14.92
N LEU A 85 -16.04 7.32 -14.82
CA LEU A 85 -14.58 7.17 -14.73
C LEU A 85 -13.94 7.36 -16.11
N GLU A 86 -14.64 6.93 -17.16
CA GLU A 86 -14.20 6.99 -18.56
C GLU A 86 -14.71 8.26 -19.27
N SER A 87 -15.69 8.96 -18.71
CA SER A 87 -16.30 10.13 -19.32
C SER A 87 -15.39 11.37 -19.33
N ASP A 88 -15.04 11.84 -20.53
CA ASP A 88 -14.33 13.11 -20.75
C ASP A 88 -15.05 14.31 -20.12
N GLN A 89 -16.38 14.31 -20.17
CA GLN A 89 -17.18 15.41 -19.62
C GLN A 89 -17.01 15.52 -18.11
N VAL A 90 -17.03 14.39 -17.39
CA VAL A 90 -16.81 14.34 -15.94
C VAL A 90 -15.37 14.75 -15.59
N TRP A 91 -14.41 14.32 -16.41
CA TRP A 91 -13.01 14.70 -16.28
C TRP A 91 -12.84 16.23 -16.29
N HIS A 92 -13.40 16.88 -17.31
CA HIS A 92 -13.34 18.33 -17.48
C HIS A 92 -14.23 19.11 -16.50
N ALA A 93 -15.32 18.53 -16.00
CA ALA A 93 -16.20 19.15 -15.02
C ALA A 93 -15.53 19.41 -13.65
N GLY A 94 -14.40 18.77 -13.37
CA GLY A 94 -13.58 19.07 -12.20
C GLY A 94 -12.77 17.90 -11.67
N LEU A 95 -13.03 16.67 -12.11
CA LEU A 95 -12.34 15.48 -11.65
C LEU A 95 -10.83 15.55 -11.93
N GLY A 96 -10.42 16.00 -13.12
CA GLY A 96 -9.01 16.13 -13.48
C GLY A 96 -8.25 17.13 -12.59
N ARG A 97 -8.91 18.20 -12.12
CA ARG A 97 -8.31 19.16 -11.18
C ARG A 97 -8.10 18.54 -9.81
N VAL A 98 -9.07 17.75 -9.33
CA VAL A 98 -8.96 17.04 -8.04
C VAL A 98 -7.84 16.01 -8.11
N TRP A 99 -7.83 15.19 -9.17
CA TRP A 99 -6.77 14.20 -9.40
C TRP A 99 -5.39 14.86 -9.42
N LYS A 100 -5.18 15.92 -10.23
CA LYS A 100 -3.90 16.66 -10.29
C LYS A 100 -3.47 17.19 -8.92
N GLY A 101 -4.42 17.68 -8.12
CA GLY A 101 -4.17 18.10 -6.75
C GLY A 101 -3.72 16.97 -5.83
N LEU A 102 -4.26 15.76 -6.01
CA LEU A 102 -3.85 14.57 -5.26
C LEU A 102 -2.45 14.10 -5.66
N VAL A 103 -2.17 13.92 -6.96
CA VAL A 103 -0.87 13.40 -7.42
C VAL A 103 0.29 14.38 -7.23
N SER A 104 0.01 15.69 -7.17
CA SER A 104 1.03 16.70 -6.84
C SER A 104 1.36 16.78 -5.34
N GLY A 105 0.75 15.95 -4.49
CA GLY A 105 0.93 16.02 -3.04
C GLY A 105 0.22 17.20 -2.39
N GLY A 106 -0.78 17.78 -3.06
CA GLY A 106 -1.58 18.88 -2.55
C GLY A 106 -2.31 18.51 -1.26
N ARG A 107 -2.20 19.36 -0.24
CA ARG A 107 -2.86 19.12 1.04
C ARG A 107 -4.36 19.36 0.93
N LEU A 108 -5.15 18.32 1.21
CA LEU A 108 -6.62 18.42 1.21
C LEU A 108 -7.12 19.32 2.35
N ARG A 109 -7.97 20.29 1.99
CA ARG A 109 -8.65 21.17 2.97
C ARG A 109 -9.71 20.43 3.79
N SER A 110 -10.30 19.38 3.23
CA SER A 110 -11.30 18.53 3.85
C SER A 110 -10.95 17.06 3.64
N PHE A 111 -11.29 16.22 4.61
CA PHE A 111 -11.11 14.78 4.47
C PHE A 111 -12.02 14.23 3.37
N LEU A 112 -11.43 13.45 2.47
CA LEU A 112 -12.16 12.67 1.49
C LEU A 112 -12.27 11.21 1.97
N PRO A 113 -13.43 10.56 1.80
CA PRO A 113 -13.54 9.12 2.03
C PRO A 113 -12.59 8.35 1.12
N LEU A 114 -11.91 7.34 1.67
CA LEU A 114 -10.93 6.54 0.93
C LEU A 114 -11.51 5.89 -0.35
N PRO A 115 -12.74 5.33 -0.37
CA PRO A 115 -13.32 4.77 -1.59
C PRO A 115 -13.43 5.80 -2.72
N LEU A 116 -13.68 7.07 -2.37
CA LEU A 116 -13.79 8.16 -3.33
C LEU A 116 -12.41 8.50 -3.92
N VAL A 117 -11.39 8.55 -3.07
CA VAL A 117 -10.00 8.78 -3.48
C VAL A 117 -9.53 7.67 -4.43
N ASN A 118 -9.82 6.41 -4.11
CA ASN A 118 -9.46 5.28 -4.96
C ASN A 118 -10.08 5.40 -6.36
N LYS A 119 -11.37 5.76 -6.46
CA LYS A 119 -12.03 6.01 -7.75
C LYS A 119 -11.37 7.12 -8.56
N ILE A 120 -10.99 8.23 -7.91
CA ILE A 120 -10.34 9.37 -8.58
C ILE A 120 -8.96 8.95 -9.11
N LEU A 121 -8.18 8.21 -8.30
CA LEU A 121 -6.87 7.72 -8.70
C LEU A 121 -6.97 6.75 -9.87
N TYR A 122 -7.89 5.79 -9.78
CA TYR A 122 -8.16 4.84 -10.85
C TYR A 122 -8.51 5.54 -12.16
N ALA A 123 -9.46 6.49 -12.14
CA ALA A 123 -9.83 7.26 -13.33
C ALA A 123 -8.64 8.00 -13.96
N GLY A 124 -7.75 8.55 -13.13
CA GLY A 124 -6.54 9.20 -13.61
C GLY A 124 -5.53 8.21 -14.21
N TRP A 125 -5.29 7.06 -13.58
CA TRP A 125 -4.37 6.05 -14.10
C TRP A 125 -4.84 5.43 -15.42
N VAL A 126 -6.15 5.16 -15.54
CA VAL A 126 -6.73 4.69 -16.80
C VAL A 126 -6.49 5.71 -17.92
N ARG A 127 -6.65 7.00 -17.61
CA ARG A 127 -6.50 8.08 -18.60
C ARG A 127 -5.05 8.38 -18.98
N ASP A 128 -4.13 8.29 -18.02
CA ASP A 128 -2.69 8.44 -18.27
C ASP A 128 -2.09 7.18 -18.94
N GLY A 129 -2.89 6.13 -19.16
CA GLY A 129 -2.42 4.85 -19.69
C GLY A 129 -1.50 4.10 -18.72
N THR A 130 -1.45 4.52 -17.45
CA THR A 130 -0.71 3.83 -16.39
C THR A 130 -1.41 2.53 -15.98
N TRP A 131 -2.74 2.48 -16.13
CA TRP A 131 -3.54 1.30 -15.89
C TRP A 131 -4.21 0.84 -17.19
N PRO A 132 -4.12 -0.45 -17.58
CA PRO A 132 -4.76 -0.96 -18.79
C PRO A 132 -6.28 -0.89 -18.65
N ALA A 133 -6.94 -0.27 -19.63
CA ALA A 133 -8.40 -0.17 -19.66
C ALA A 133 -9.00 -1.48 -20.18
N GLY A 134 -9.81 -2.16 -19.34
CA GLY A 134 -10.56 -3.35 -19.76
C GLY A 134 -9.74 -4.64 -19.85
N GLU A 135 -8.53 -4.67 -19.31
CA GLU A 135 -7.80 -5.91 -19.12
C GLU A 135 -8.31 -6.54 -17.82
N GLU A 136 -9.14 -7.59 -17.97
CA GLU A 136 -9.46 -8.48 -16.87
C GLU A 136 -8.13 -9.08 -16.41
N VAL A 137 -7.66 -8.66 -15.23
CA VAL A 137 -6.57 -9.36 -14.54
C VAL A 137 -7.10 -10.78 -14.37
N PRO A 138 -6.52 -11.79 -15.02
CA PRO A 138 -6.96 -13.15 -14.79
C PRO A 138 -6.85 -13.40 -13.28
N ASP A 139 -7.91 -13.96 -12.69
CA ASP A 139 -8.05 -14.22 -11.24
C ASP A 139 -7.04 -15.25 -10.69
N GLU A 140 -5.82 -15.28 -11.23
CA GLU A 140 -4.73 -16.15 -10.81
C GLU A 140 -4.18 -15.73 -9.44
N ASP A 141 -4.41 -14.47 -9.05
CA ASP A 141 -4.14 -13.97 -7.71
C ASP A 141 -5.31 -14.22 -6.76
N ASN A 142 -5.60 -15.51 -6.53
CA ASN A 142 -6.31 -15.98 -5.34
C ASN A 142 -5.45 -15.78 -4.06
N PHE A 143 -4.73 -14.65 -3.98
CA PHE A 143 -3.77 -14.28 -2.95
C PHE A 143 -4.41 -14.09 -1.57
N PHE A 144 -5.71 -13.76 -1.53
CA PHE A 144 -6.51 -13.69 -0.30
C PHE A 144 -7.24 -14.98 0.07
N GLY A 145 -6.89 -16.11 -0.56
CA GLY A 145 -7.22 -17.44 -0.07
C GLY A 145 -8.67 -17.61 0.39
N THR A 146 -9.65 -17.39 -0.50
CA THR A 146 -10.96 -18.06 -0.33
C THR A 146 -10.80 -19.50 -0.79
N THR A 147 -9.97 -20.26 -0.08
CA THR A 147 -10.18 -21.69 0.05
C THR A 147 -11.39 -21.81 0.96
N ALA A 148 -12.58 -21.73 0.37
CA ALA A 148 -13.76 -22.31 1.01
C ALA A 148 -13.38 -23.76 1.35
N PRO A 149 -13.44 -24.17 2.63
CA PRO A 149 -13.17 -25.56 2.97
C PRO A 149 -14.12 -26.44 2.14
N PRO A 150 -13.62 -27.52 1.49
CA PRO A 150 -14.51 -28.44 0.81
C PRO A 150 -15.56 -28.90 1.82
N ALA A 151 -16.83 -28.85 1.41
CA ALA A 151 -17.92 -29.40 2.20
C ALA A 151 -17.58 -30.87 2.56
N PRO A 152 -17.89 -31.33 3.78
CA PRO A 152 -17.67 -32.72 4.17
C PRO A 152 -18.72 -33.61 3.51
N ASP A 153 -18.64 -33.78 2.19
CA ASP A 153 -19.45 -34.72 1.46
C ASP A 153 -18.72 -36.06 1.36
N ASP A 154 -19.35 -37.05 2.00
CA ASP A 154 -19.38 -38.45 1.60
C ASP A 154 -18.09 -39.27 1.71
N MET A 155 -17.84 -39.81 2.92
CA MET A 155 -17.08 -41.05 3.12
C MET A 155 -17.89 -42.27 2.62
N THR A 156 -18.20 -42.33 1.33
CA THR A 156 -18.82 -43.51 0.72
C THR A 156 -17.96 -44.04 -0.42
N SER A 157 -17.47 -45.26 -0.17
CA SER A 157 -17.09 -46.26 -1.16
C SER A 157 -15.95 -45.93 -2.13
N GLY A 158 -14.74 -46.26 -1.71
CA GLY A 158 -13.60 -46.51 -2.61
C GLY A 158 -13.00 -47.87 -2.28
N ALA A 159 -13.46 -48.89 -3.00
CA ALA A 159 -13.02 -50.27 -2.87
C ALA A 159 -11.50 -50.41 -3.01
N ILE A 160 -10.96 -51.23 -2.11
CA ILE A 160 -9.60 -51.76 -2.13
C ILE A 160 -9.53 -52.63 -3.40
N THR A 161 -8.83 -52.17 -4.42
CA THR A 161 -8.27 -53.07 -5.43
C THR A 161 -6.77 -52.82 -5.48
N ASP A 162 -6.08 -53.74 -4.82
CA ASP A 162 -4.67 -54.01 -4.95
C ASP A 162 -4.44 -54.51 -6.39
N ASP A 163 -3.65 -53.79 -7.19
CA ASP A 163 -2.91 -54.44 -8.27
C ASP A 163 -1.57 -53.75 -8.52
N SER A 164 -0.61 -54.62 -8.78
CA SER A 164 0.82 -54.42 -8.61
C SER A 164 1.50 -53.82 -9.84
N ALA A 165 2.68 -53.25 -9.56
CA ALA A 165 3.86 -53.20 -10.43
C ALA A 165 3.78 -52.33 -11.71
N SER A 166 4.60 -51.28 -11.74
CA SER A 166 5.95 -51.40 -12.33
C SER A 166 6.66 -50.05 -12.30
N ALA A 167 7.83 -50.05 -11.68
CA ALA A 167 8.81 -48.99 -11.82
C ALA A 167 9.23 -48.86 -13.29
N SER A 168 9.19 -47.64 -13.83
CA SER A 168 9.95 -47.31 -15.02
C SER A 168 10.58 -45.92 -14.86
N VAL A 169 11.84 -45.98 -14.46
CA VAL A 169 12.84 -44.92 -14.58
C VAL A 169 12.83 -44.41 -16.01
N ARG A 170 12.57 -43.11 -16.20
CA ARG A 170 12.98 -42.39 -17.40
C ARG A 170 13.49 -41.00 -17.01
N GLU A 171 14.81 -40.91 -16.95
CA GLU A 171 15.58 -39.70 -17.17
C GLU A 171 15.11 -39.03 -18.49
N GLY A 172 14.97 -37.71 -18.45
CA GLY A 172 14.50 -36.93 -19.60
C GLY A 172 14.69 -35.43 -19.43
N THR A 173 15.95 -35.00 -19.56
CA THR A 173 16.37 -33.78 -20.27
C THR A 173 15.70 -32.43 -19.94
N PRO A 174 16.41 -31.47 -19.30
CA PRO A 174 16.01 -30.07 -19.32
C PRO A 174 16.27 -29.45 -20.70
N MET A 175 15.19 -29.13 -21.42
CA MET A 175 15.22 -28.43 -22.70
C MET A 175 14.51 -27.09 -22.51
N PHE A 176 15.26 -26.02 -22.28
CA PHE A 176 15.42 -24.93 -23.26
C PHE A 176 15.99 -23.65 -22.62
N PRO A 177 16.95 -23.00 -23.31
CA PRO A 177 17.44 -21.65 -23.04
C PRO A 177 16.49 -20.60 -23.64
N GLY A 178 16.27 -19.49 -22.93
CA GLY A 178 15.46 -18.37 -23.44
C GLY A 178 15.90 -17.06 -22.80
N GLY A 179 16.79 -16.35 -23.49
CA GLY A 179 17.31 -15.05 -23.08
C GLY A 179 16.26 -13.95 -23.12
N TRP A 180 16.44 -12.98 -22.23
CA TRP A 180 15.67 -11.74 -22.16
C TRP A 180 16.05 -10.84 -23.35
N PRO A 181 15.11 -10.36 -24.18
CA PRO A 181 15.41 -9.30 -25.11
C PRO A 181 15.55 -7.95 -24.40
N ALA A 182 16.55 -7.20 -24.85
CA ALA A 182 16.96 -5.90 -24.34
C ALA A 182 15.95 -4.78 -24.62
N GLN A 183 15.93 -3.81 -23.71
CA GLN A 183 15.20 -2.55 -23.79
C GLN A 183 15.51 -1.78 -25.09
N GLY A 184 14.47 -1.54 -25.89
CA GLY A 184 14.50 -0.57 -26.98
C GLY A 184 14.14 0.82 -26.47
N HIS A 185 15.12 1.71 -26.44
CA HIS A 185 14.92 3.16 -26.36
C HIS A 185 14.10 3.66 -27.55
N ASN A 186 13.12 4.54 -27.30
CA ASN A 186 12.45 5.28 -28.36
C ASN A 186 12.63 6.80 -28.11
N PRO A 187 13.63 7.45 -28.73
CA PRO A 187 13.73 8.89 -28.78
C PRO A 187 13.04 9.38 -30.05
N SER A 188 11.88 10.02 -29.91
CA SER A 188 11.34 10.88 -30.96
C SER A 188 10.70 12.10 -30.32
N ASP A 189 11.61 13.00 -29.97
CA ASP A 189 11.43 14.44 -30.11
C ASP A 189 10.68 14.77 -31.41
N THR A 190 9.53 15.44 -31.30
CA THR A 190 9.02 16.28 -32.39
C THR A 190 8.30 17.46 -31.76
N SER A 191 9.09 18.48 -31.40
CA SER A 191 8.61 19.87 -31.40
C SER A 191 8.41 20.33 -32.84
N PRO A 192 7.32 21.05 -33.11
CA PRO A 192 7.47 22.27 -33.87
C PRO A 192 6.92 23.51 -33.13
N SER A 193 7.80 24.50 -33.05
CA SER A 193 7.56 25.89 -32.64
C SER A 193 7.00 26.72 -33.83
N PRO A 194 6.67 28.02 -33.67
CA PRO A 194 5.40 28.59 -34.12
C PRO A 194 5.48 29.40 -35.43
N ALA A 195 4.37 29.44 -36.17
CA ALA A 195 4.04 30.50 -37.12
C ALA A 195 3.02 31.44 -36.40
N GLY A 196 3.13 32.77 -36.37
CA GLY A 196 3.69 33.67 -37.36
C GLY A 196 2.60 34.10 -38.34
N SER A 197 1.71 35.02 -37.94
CA SER A 197 0.84 35.85 -38.80
C SER A 197 0.16 36.90 -37.91
N ARG A 198 0.64 38.14 -37.90
CA ARG A 198 0.29 39.29 -38.77
C ARG A 198 -0.81 40.15 -38.16
#